data_AF-A0A8W8MVF5-F1
#
_entry.id   AF-A0A8W8MVF5-F1
#
_cell.length_a   1.000
_cell.length_b   1.000
_cell.length_c   1.000
_cell.angle_alpha   90.00
_cell.angle_beta   90.00
_cell.angle_gamma   90.00
#
_symmetry.space_group_name_H-M   'P 1'
#
loop_
_entity.id
_entity.type
_entity.pdbx_description
1 polymer ?
#
loop_
_entity_poly.entity_id
_entity_poly.type
_entity_poly.pdbx_seq_one_letter_code
_entity_poly.pdbx_strand_id
1 'polypeptide(L)'
;MCVSLTFLIIQLLLEGWEKLTRMAPVGLSGPTYKVHQVPEHFHEHFIISGYRHPKSTPFQCILSVFDATNETLNFWTHFLPSWYFLWILRDLWDTLDFKHDSYTWPLLAYMFVCIIFPLASATAHTFNTMSDLARHICFFMDYGALSIFSLGVAIAYRAYCFPSDLRNTWFGHHYTDMALINSVICTIASCQTRFMPPSTLRKVMRLGAFAWPYCYDSIPILYRLFLCNPHECLLQSQFIHARQFVFALLAAFLYASHLPERLNPGRFDIIGHSHQLFHVCSILGTMDQMQAILYDMKARRAELSESSWEYSSVWSTIGVILSVMAVNSLIIAFFSVKLKLIFKKFK
;
A
#
# COMPACT_ATOMS: atom_id res chain seq x y z
N MET A 1 -8.80 -15.21 14.15
CA MET A 1 -8.07 -16.10 13.20
C MET A 1 -7.01 -15.36 12.39
N CYS A 2 -7.33 -14.25 11.71
CA CYS A 2 -6.42 -13.58 10.77
C CYS A 2 -5.21 -12.85 11.37
N VAL A 3 -5.36 -12.13 12.50
CA VAL A 3 -4.20 -11.56 13.24
C VAL A 3 -3.24 -12.68 13.66
N SER A 4 -3.78 -13.84 14.04
CA SER A 4 -2.99 -15.01 14.41
C SER A 4 -2.22 -15.59 13.23
N LEU A 5 -2.73 -15.49 11.99
CA LEU A 5 -2.07 -16.02 10.80
C LEU A 5 -0.91 -15.13 10.36
N THR A 6 -1.08 -13.81 10.37
CA THR A 6 0.01 -12.86 10.06
C THR A 6 1.13 -12.96 11.10
N PHE A 7 0.79 -13.03 12.38
CA PHE A 7 1.77 -13.26 13.45
C PHE A 7 2.44 -14.62 13.34
N LEU A 8 1.69 -15.69 13.02
CA LEU A 8 2.25 -17.02 12.81
C LEU A 8 3.18 -17.07 11.60
N ILE A 9 2.84 -16.38 10.51
CA ILE A 9 3.70 -16.33 9.32
C ILE A 9 4.97 -15.52 9.60
N ILE A 10 4.86 -14.37 10.29
CA ILE A 10 6.04 -13.60 10.74
C ILE A 10 6.90 -14.47 11.67
N GLN A 11 6.30 -15.19 12.60
CA GLN A 11 7.02 -16.08 13.51
C GLN A 11 7.70 -17.25 12.78
N LEU A 12 7.01 -17.90 11.83
CA LEU A 12 7.57 -18.98 11.02
C LEU A 12 8.69 -18.48 10.09
N LEU A 13 8.56 -17.26 9.55
CA LEU A 13 9.64 -16.61 8.81
C LEU A 13 10.85 -16.35 9.71
N LEU A 14 10.63 -15.81 10.92
CA LEU A 14 11.69 -15.55 11.89
C LEU A 14 12.40 -16.84 12.36
N GLU A 15 11.64 -17.91 12.62
CA GLU A 15 12.18 -19.22 13.01
C GLU A 15 12.92 -19.90 11.86
N GLY A 16 12.42 -19.80 10.62
CA GLY A 16 13.11 -20.26 9.42
C GLY A 16 14.40 -19.48 9.16
N TRP A 17 14.40 -18.19 9.50
CA TRP A 17 15.53 -17.28 9.31
C TRP A 17 16.70 -17.55 10.25
N GLU A 18 16.42 -17.80 11.54
CA GLU A 18 17.46 -18.18 12.49
C GLU A 18 18.17 -19.47 12.08
N LYS A 19 17.46 -20.38 11.39
CA LYS A 19 18.07 -21.58 10.83
C LYS A 19 18.92 -21.29 9.59
N LEU A 20 18.43 -20.48 8.65
CA LEU A 20 19.16 -20.12 7.42
C LEU A 20 20.44 -19.32 7.69
N THR A 21 20.37 -18.34 8.60
CA THR A 21 21.53 -17.49 8.98
C THR A 21 22.65 -18.26 9.70
N ARG A 22 22.33 -19.40 10.33
CA ARG A 22 23.33 -20.29 10.92
C ARG A 22 24.04 -21.19 9.89
N MET A 23 23.43 -21.40 8.72
CA MET A 23 23.91 -22.37 7.72
C MET A 23 24.87 -21.77 6.68
N ALA A 24 24.86 -20.46 6.46
CA ALA A 24 25.73 -19.80 5.49
C ALA A 24 26.35 -18.52 6.07
N PRO A 25 27.70 -18.40 6.18
CA PRO A 25 28.36 -17.20 6.71
C PRO A 25 28.24 -15.98 5.77
N VAL A 26 27.84 -16.20 4.51
CA VAL A 26 27.52 -15.20 3.50
C VAL A 26 26.14 -15.56 2.93
N GLY A 27 25.23 -14.58 2.83
CA GLY A 27 23.89 -14.80 2.27
C GLY A 27 23.92 -15.28 0.82
N LEU A 28 22.80 -15.83 0.34
CA LEU A 28 22.60 -16.35 -1.02
C LEU A 28 22.89 -15.29 -2.10
N SER A 29 22.60 -14.01 -1.83
CA SER A 29 22.84 -12.88 -2.72
C SER A 29 24.23 -12.23 -2.58
N GLY A 30 25.03 -12.67 -1.60
CA GLY A 30 26.34 -12.13 -1.28
C GLY A 30 26.43 -11.48 0.11
N PRO A 31 27.52 -10.76 0.40
CA PRO A 31 27.71 -10.11 1.69
C PRO A 31 26.80 -8.88 1.86
N THR A 32 26.47 -8.56 3.11
CA THR A 32 25.80 -7.31 3.48
C THR A 32 26.81 -6.24 3.90
N TYR A 33 26.41 -4.98 3.76
CA TYR A 33 27.27 -3.82 3.98
C TYR A 33 26.78 -2.96 5.15
N LYS A 34 27.72 -2.20 5.74
CA LYS A 34 27.46 -1.13 6.71
C LYS A 34 27.11 0.17 5.97
N VAL A 35 26.41 1.08 6.65
CA VAL A 35 25.93 2.35 6.08
C VAL A 35 27.06 3.19 5.45
N HIS A 36 28.24 3.24 6.06
CA HIS A 36 29.40 3.99 5.52
C HIS A 36 30.01 3.38 4.24
N GLN A 37 29.63 2.14 3.89
CA GLN A 37 30.12 1.43 2.70
C GLN A 37 29.16 1.58 1.51
N VAL A 38 27.98 2.18 1.71
CA VAL A 38 26.99 2.43 0.66
C VAL A 38 26.78 3.93 0.43
N PRO A 39 26.43 4.37 -0.79
CA PRO A 39 26.21 5.78 -1.08
C PRO A 39 25.08 6.39 -0.25
N GLU A 40 25.21 7.66 0.12
CA GLU A 40 24.29 8.36 1.04
C GLU A 40 22.82 8.31 0.60
N HIS A 41 22.53 8.34 -0.70
CA HIS A 41 21.16 8.32 -1.19
C HIS A 41 20.46 6.94 -1.07
N PHE A 42 21.18 5.89 -0.66
CA PHE A 42 20.64 4.59 -0.25
C PHE A 42 20.45 4.47 1.27
N HIS A 43 20.92 5.44 2.05
CA HIS A 43 20.83 5.37 3.51
C HIS A 43 19.37 5.47 3.95
N GLU A 44 19.06 4.65 4.95
CA GLU A 44 17.78 4.67 5.65
C GLU A 44 18.00 5.24 7.04
N HIS A 45 17.01 5.94 7.57
CA HIS A 45 17.19 6.67 8.82
C HIS A 45 17.46 5.69 9.98
N PHE A 46 18.56 5.92 10.71
CA PHE A 46 18.97 5.12 11.89
C PHE A 46 19.32 3.64 11.61
N ILE A 47 19.34 3.22 10.34
CA ILE A 47 19.79 1.89 9.93
C ILE A 47 21.28 1.94 9.62
N ILE A 48 22.09 1.09 10.27
CA ILE A 48 23.57 1.16 10.15
C ILE A 48 24.19 -0.04 9.45
N SER A 49 23.43 -1.10 9.18
CA SER A 49 23.89 -2.35 8.57
C SER A 49 22.79 -3.14 7.86
N GLY A 50 23.16 -4.23 7.20
CA GLY A 50 22.23 -5.08 6.45
C GLY A 50 21.99 -4.60 5.03
N TYR A 51 22.75 -3.61 4.54
CA TYR A 51 22.58 -3.09 3.18
C TYR A 51 23.04 -4.10 2.14
N ARG A 52 22.36 -4.11 0.99
CA ARG A 52 22.78 -4.86 -0.21
C ARG A 52 23.67 -3.99 -1.09
N HIS A 53 24.47 -4.60 -1.96
CA HIS A 53 25.36 -3.87 -2.86
C HIS A 53 24.53 -2.99 -3.84
N PRO A 54 24.82 -1.69 -4.01
CA PRO A 54 24.02 -0.74 -4.83
C PRO A 54 24.11 -0.96 -6.36
N LYS A 55 24.65 -2.10 -6.78
CA LYS A 55 24.71 -2.58 -8.17
C LYS A 55 24.44 -4.09 -8.25
N SER A 56 23.52 -4.58 -7.41
CA SER A 56 23.14 -6.00 -7.41
C SER A 56 22.57 -6.41 -8.77
N THR A 57 22.90 -7.61 -9.23
CA THR A 57 22.23 -8.18 -10.41
C THR A 57 20.76 -8.48 -10.09
N PRO A 58 19.87 -8.60 -11.10
CA PRO A 58 18.49 -9.02 -10.86
C PRO A 58 18.39 -10.33 -10.06
N PHE A 59 19.30 -11.27 -10.35
CA PHE A 59 19.35 -12.56 -9.66
C PHE A 59 19.75 -12.39 -8.18
N GLN A 60 20.76 -11.57 -7.88
CA GLN A 60 21.10 -11.23 -6.49
C GLN A 60 19.93 -10.56 -5.76
N CYS A 61 19.19 -9.66 -6.42
CA CYS A 61 18.01 -9.04 -5.81
C CYS A 61 16.95 -10.09 -5.43
N ILE A 62 16.66 -11.04 -6.33
CA ILE A 62 15.71 -12.13 -6.07
C ILE A 62 16.19 -13.02 -4.93
N LEU A 63 17.47 -13.43 -4.92
CA LEU A 63 18.01 -14.24 -3.83
C LEU A 63 18.00 -13.50 -2.49
N SER A 64 18.17 -12.17 -2.51
CA SER A 64 18.28 -11.36 -1.28
C SER A 64 17.00 -11.34 -0.44
N VAL A 65 15.84 -11.71 -1.00
CA VAL A 65 14.61 -11.85 -0.22
C VAL A 65 14.71 -12.98 0.82
N PHE A 66 15.69 -13.87 0.68
CA PHE A 66 15.98 -14.96 1.61
C PHE A 66 17.23 -14.69 2.49
N ASP A 67 17.85 -13.51 2.39
CA ASP A 67 19.04 -13.12 3.17
C ASP A 67 18.76 -12.08 4.24
N ALA A 68 19.53 -12.07 5.34
CA ALA A 68 19.49 -11.11 6.45
C ALA A 68 19.82 -9.66 6.03
N THR A 69 18.92 -9.02 5.28
CA THR A 69 19.07 -7.64 4.79
C THR A 69 18.08 -6.69 5.45
N ASN A 70 18.37 -5.40 5.40
CA ASN A 70 17.46 -4.36 5.89
C ASN A 70 16.15 -4.23 5.08
N GLU A 71 16.03 -4.95 3.96
CA GLU A 71 14.88 -4.88 3.05
C GLU A 71 14.05 -6.16 3.00
N THR A 72 14.54 -7.21 3.65
CA THR A 72 13.93 -8.54 3.61
C THR A 72 12.51 -8.54 4.14
N LEU A 73 12.30 -8.04 5.36
CA LEU A 73 10.95 -8.01 5.90
C LEU A 73 10.11 -6.94 5.21
N ASN A 74 10.69 -5.87 4.67
CA ASN A 74 9.94 -4.91 3.84
C ASN A 74 9.31 -5.62 2.62
N PHE A 75 10.03 -6.57 2.01
CA PHE A 75 9.49 -7.46 0.98
C PHE A 75 8.40 -8.39 1.53
N TRP A 76 8.71 -9.21 2.54
CA TRP A 76 7.79 -10.27 3.00
C TRP A 76 6.50 -9.74 3.63
N THR A 77 6.55 -8.60 4.34
CA THR A 77 5.38 -7.99 4.97
C THR A 77 4.37 -7.47 3.95
N HIS A 78 4.73 -7.35 2.68
CA HIS A 78 3.81 -6.98 1.60
C HIS A 78 3.58 -8.14 0.61
N PHE A 79 4.61 -8.90 0.26
CA PHE A 79 4.49 -10.02 -0.67
C PHE A 79 3.48 -11.07 -0.19
N LEU A 80 3.55 -11.49 1.08
CA LEU A 80 2.62 -12.48 1.63
C LEU A 80 1.18 -11.97 1.67
N PRO A 81 0.91 -10.73 2.15
CA PRO A 81 -0.43 -10.15 2.03
C PRO A 81 -0.98 -10.06 0.61
N SER A 82 -0.16 -9.78 -0.42
CA SER A 82 -0.62 -9.84 -1.81
C SER A 82 -1.23 -11.20 -2.15
N TRP A 83 -0.55 -12.29 -1.79
CA TRP A 83 -1.04 -13.65 -2.00
C TRP A 83 -2.25 -13.99 -1.12
N TYR A 84 -2.30 -13.47 0.10
CA TYR A 84 -3.47 -13.60 0.97
C TYR A 84 -4.71 -12.94 0.34
N PHE A 85 -4.61 -11.71 -0.15
CA PHE A 85 -5.73 -11.04 -0.82
C PHE A 85 -6.14 -11.75 -2.12
N LEU A 86 -5.19 -12.33 -2.85
CA LEU A 86 -5.49 -13.15 -4.02
C LEU A 86 -6.25 -14.43 -3.64
N TRP A 87 -5.85 -15.08 -2.53
CA TRP A 87 -6.56 -16.23 -1.99
C TRP A 87 -7.98 -15.88 -1.53
N ILE A 88 -8.16 -14.74 -0.85
CA ILE A 88 -9.49 -14.23 -0.48
C ILE A 88 -10.33 -13.93 -1.73
N LEU A 89 -9.76 -13.29 -2.76
CA LEU A 89 -10.48 -13.06 -4.02
C LEU A 89 -10.93 -14.37 -4.67
N ARG A 90 -10.09 -15.42 -4.59
CA ARG A 90 -10.46 -16.75 -5.08
C ARG A 90 -11.65 -17.34 -4.32
N ASP A 91 -11.66 -17.25 -2.99
CA ASP A 91 -12.78 -17.72 -2.15
C ASP A 91 -14.07 -16.91 -2.43
N LEU A 92 -13.95 -15.60 -2.58
CA LEU A 92 -15.06 -14.73 -2.98
C LEU A 92 -15.59 -15.09 -4.37
N TRP A 93 -14.74 -15.51 -5.30
CA TRP A 93 -15.15 -15.93 -6.64
C TRP A 93 -16.05 -17.16 -6.63
N ASP A 94 -15.88 -18.03 -5.63
CA ASP A 94 -16.71 -19.23 -5.47
C ASP A 94 -18.06 -18.92 -4.79
N THR A 95 -18.23 -17.72 -4.19
CA THR A 95 -19.45 -17.33 -3.45
C THR A 95 -20.21 -16.15 -4.04
N LEU A 96 -19.58 -15.31 -4.86
CA LEU A 96 -20.15 -14.10 -5.48
C LEU A 96 -20.12 -14.19 -7.01
N ASP A 97 -21.16 -13.69 -7.68
CA ASP A 97 -21.21 -13.63 -9.14
C ASP A 97 -20.54 -12.36 -9.69
N PHE A 98 -19.21 -12.39 -9.83
CA PHE A 98 -18.47 -11.30 -10.46
C PHE A 98 -18.75 -11.10 -11.95
N LYS A 99 -19.39 -12.08 -12.62
CA LYS A 99 -19.62 -12.04 -14.07
C LYS A 99 -20.89 -11.27 -14.42
N HIS A 100 -21.98 -11.54 -13.70
CA HIS A 100 -23.30 -11.01 -14.08
C HIS A 100 -23.88 -10.07 -13.02
N ASP A 101 -23.44 -10.15 -11.76
CA ASP A 101 -23.95 -9.28 -10.70
C ASP A 101 -23.09 -8.01 -10.57
N SER A 102 -23.55 -6.92 -11.19
CA SER A 102 -22.88 -5.62 -11.11
C SER A 102 -22.72 -5.08 -9.68
N TYR A 103 -23.51 -5.58 -8.72
CA TYR A 103 -23.37 -5.24 -7.32
C TYR A 103 -22.00 -5.65 -6.75
N THR A 104 -21.31 -6.61 -7.37
CA THR A 104 -20.02 -7.15 -6.92
C THR A 104 -18.81 -6.44 -7.54
N TRP A 105 -19.00 -5.64 -8.59
CA TRP A 105 -17.89 -5.05 -9.36
C TRP A 105 -17.06 -4.02 -8.59
N PRO A 106 -17.63 -3.16 -7.71
CA PRO A 106 -16.83 -2.30 -6.84
C PRO A 106 -15.93 -3.10 -5.90
N LEU A 107 -16.39 -4.25 -5.38
CA LEU A 107 -15.57 -5.15 -4.57
C LEU A 107 -14.44 -5.76 -5.41
N LEU A 108 -14.70 -6.20 -6.64
CA LEU A 108 -13.65 -6.74 -7.53
C LEU A 108 -12.55 -5.71 -7.80
N ALA A 109 -12.96 -4.47 -8.08
CA ALA A 109 -12.08 -3.33 -8.28
C ALA A 109 -11.21 -3.05 -7.02
N TYR A 110 -11.81 -3.11 -5.83
CA TYR A 110 -11.11 -2.98 -4.57
C TYR A 110 -10.14 -4.13 -4.27
N MET A 111 -10.55 -5.38 -4.49
CA MET A 111 -9.68 -6.55 -4.29
C MET A 111 -8.49 -6.54 -5.24
N PHE A 112 -8.69 -6.12 -6.50
CA PHE A 112 -7.60 -5.92 -7.46
C PHE A 112 -6.53 -4.98 -6.90
N VAL A 113 -6.93 -3.81 -6.38
CA VAL A 113 -5.93 -2.87 -5.83
C VAL A 113 -5.31 -3.35 -4.53
N CYS A 114 -6.03 -4.08 -3.68
CA CYS A 114 -5.48 -4.71 -2.47
C CYS A 114 -4.38 -5.73 -2.77
N ILE A 115 -4.40 -6.36 -3.95
CA ILE A 115 -3.35 -7.28 -4.41
C ILE A 115 -2.17 -6.49 -4.98
N ILE A 116 -2.45 -5.49 -5.83
CA ILE A 116 -1.44 -4.78 -6.61
C ILE A 116 -0.57 -3.84 -5.77
N PHE A 117 -1.12 -3.08 -4.82
CA PHE A 117 -0.31 -2.13 -4.05
C PHE A 117 0.79 -2.80 -3.21
N PRO A 118 0.54 -3.88 -2.44
CA PRO A 118 1.62 -4.51 -1.70
C PRO A 118 2.58 -5.24 -2.64
N LEU A 119 2.11 -5.75 -3.78
CA LEU A 119 2.99 -6.44 -4.74
C LEU A 119 3.97 -5.45 -5.40
N ALA A 120 3.50 -4.26 -5.77
CA ALA A 120 4.34 -3.19 -6.32
C ALA A 120 5.38 -2.73 -5.28
N SER A 121 4.97 -2.57 -4.03
CA SER A 121 5.87 -2.22 -2.93
C SER A 121 6.93 -3.30 -2.68
N ALA A 122 6.53 -4.57 -2.59
CA ALA A 122 7.45 -5.70 -2.43
C ALA A 122 8.45 -5.76 -3.60
N THR A 123 7.98 -5.59 -4.84
CA THR A 123 8.84 -5.50 -6.02
C THR A 123 9.85 -4.36 -5.90
N ALA A 124 9.40 -3.19 -5.42
CA ALA A 124 10.28 -2.06 -5.24
C ALA A 124 11.38 -2.34 -4.21
N HIS A 125 11.03 -2.91 -3.06
CA HIS A 125 11.99 -3.30 -2.04
C HIS A 125 12.94 -4.42 -2.52
N THR A 126 12.49 -5.34 -3.38
CA THR A 126 13.38 -6.35 -3.97
C THR A 126 14.43 -5.73 -4.88
N PHE A 127 14.04 -4.88 -5.83
CA PHE A 127 14.91 -4.41 -6.91
C PHE A 127 15.56 -3.03 -6.67
N ASN A 128 15.38 -2.44 -5.48
CA ASN A 128 15.88 -1.09 -5.19
C ASN A 128 17.41 -0.94 -5.22
N THR A 129 18.19 -2.03 -5.20
CA THR A 129 19.66 -2.01 -5.25
C THR A 129 20.27 -2.37 -6.59
N MET A 130 19.45 -2.58 -7.64
CA MET A 130 19.98 -2.93 -8.97
C MET A 130 20.82 -1.80 -9.58
N SER A 131 20.31 -0.57 -9.47
CA SER A 131 20.96 0.65 -9.93
C SER A 131 20.16 1.85 -9.41
N ASP A 132 20.76 3.04 -9.45
CA ASP A 132 20.05 4.28 -9.11
C ASP A 132 18.80 4.48 -9.96
N LEU A 133 18.89 4.19 -11.27
CA LEU A 133 17.75 4.30 -12.18
C LEU A 133 16.63 3.32 -11.81
N ALA A 134 16.97 2.04 -11.64
CA ALA A 134 16.00 1.00 -11.28
C ALA A 134 15.31 1.32 -9.96
N ARG A 135 16.05 1.81 -8.96
CA ARG A 135 15.52 2.24 -7.67
C ARG A 135 14.40 3.25 -7.82
N HIS A 136 14.62 4.31 -8.59
CA HIS A 136 13.63 5.35 -8.79
C HIS A 136 12.40 4.83 -9.53
N ILE A 137 12.59 4.06 -10.61
CA ILE A 137 11.49 3.47 -11.39
C ILE A 137 10.64 2.55 -10.51
N CYS A 138 11.29 1.69 -9.72
CA CYS A 138 10.63 0.82 -8.75
C CYS A 138 9.72 1.59 -7.81
N PHE A 139 10.23 2.66 -7.20
CA PHE A 139 9.41 3.47 -6.31
C PHE A 139 8.38 4.35 -7.02
N PHE A 140 8.57 4.71 -8.29
CA PHE A 140 7.51 5.34 -9.09
C PHE A 140 6.32 4.38 -9.28
N MET A 141 6.59 3.10 -9.54
CA MET A 141 5.55 2.06 -9.63
C MET A 141 4.85 1.85 -8.29
N ASP A 142 5.60 1.79 -7.19
CA ASP A 142 5.04 1.73 -5.83
C ASP A 142 4.10 2.91 -5.53
N TYR A 143 4.51 4.13 -5.85
CA TYR A 143 3.69 5.32 -5.69
C TYR A 143 2.43 5.32 -6.55
N GLY A 144 2.54 4.88 -7.80
CA GLY A 144 1.40 4.71 -8.70
C GLY A 144 0.42 3.65 -8.20
N ALA A 145 0.91 2.59 -7.55
CA ALA A 145 0.10 1.53 -6.98
C ALA A 145 -0.67 2.00 -5.73
N LEU A 146 -0.02 2.78 -4.85
CA LEU A 146 -0.70 3.45 -3.72
C LEU A 146 -1.78 4.43 -4.19
N SER A 147 -1.49 5.15 -5.28
CA SER A 147 -2.42 6.09 -5.91
C SER A 147 -3.70 5.40 -6.41
N ILE A 148 -3.60 4.25 -7.10
CA ILE A 148 -4.79 3.49 -7.53
C ILE A 148 -5.47 2.77 -6.37
N PHE A 149 -4.73 2.40 -5.32
CA PHE A 149 -5.31 1.82 -4.11
C PHE A 149 -6.30 2.78 -3.44
N SER A 150 -5.93 4.05 -3.27
CA SER A 150 -6.83 5.10 -2.78
C SER A 150 -8.09 5.21 -3.66
N LEU A 151 -7.95 5.23 -4.98
CA LEU A 151 -9.12 5.25 -5.88
C LEU A 151 -10.04 4.02 -5.70
N GLY A 152 -9.47 2.82 -5.57
CA GLY A 152 -10.27 1.60 -5.33
C GLY A 152 -10.97 1.62 -3.97
N VAL A 153 -10.34 2.17 -2.94
CA VAL A 153 -10.96 2.44 -1.63
C VAL A 153 -12.15 3.37 -1.79
N ALA A 154 -11.97 4.50 -2.48
CA ALA A 154 -13.04 5.47 -2.71
C ALA A 154 -14.24 4.84 -3.43
N ILE A 155 -14.00 4.05 -4.48
CA ILE A 155 -15.06 3.34 -5.21
C ILE A 155 -15.83 2.39 -4.27
N ALA A 156 -15.13 1.56 -3.49
CA ALA A 156 -15.79 0.62 -2.58
C ALA A 156 -16.53 1.32 -1.43
N TYR A 157 -15.96 2.39 -0.87
CA TYR A 157 -16.62 3.19 0.14
C TYR A 157 -17.87 3.87 -0.40
N ARG A 158 -17.82 4.46 -1.60
CA ARG A 158 -19.00 5.08 -2.20
C ARG A 158 -20.08 4.06 -2.57
N ALA A 159 -19.69 2.87 -2.98
CA ALA A 159 -20.62 1.78 -3.28
C ALA A 159 -21.34 1.27 -2.02
N TYR A 160 -20.58 0.85 -1.00
CA TYR A 160 -21.13 0.06 0.10
C TYR A 160 -21.19 0.79 1.44
N CYS A 161 -20.21 1.66 1.70
CA CYS A 161 -19.97 2.19 3.04
C CYS A 161 -20.42 3.64 3.23
N PHE A 162 -20.91 4.30 2.19
CA PHE A 162 -21.27 5.72 2.24
C PHE A 162 -22.48 5.95 3.15
N PRO A 163 -22.44 6.90 4.10
CA PRO A 163 -23.59 7.21 4.94
C PRO A 163 -24.79 7.69 4.10
N SER A 164 -26.00 7.31 4.51
CA SER A 164 -27.26 7.70 3.85
C SER A 164 -27.35 9.22 3.62
N ASP A 165 -26.94 9.99 4.63
CA ASP A 165 -27.16 11.44 4.69
C ASP A 165 -26.24 12.21 3.73
N LEU A 166 -25.08 11.62 3.39
CA LEU A 166 -24.14 12.23 2.45
C LEU A 166 -24.34 11.74 1.01
N ARG A 167 -25.03 10.62 0.80
CA ARG A 167 -25.09 9.92 -0.50
C ARG A 167 -25.62 10.80 -1.64
N ASN A 168 -26.71 11.52 -1.40
CA ASN A 168 -27.40 12.36 -2.39
C ASN A 168 -27.02 13.84 -2.29
N THR A 169 -25.86 14.14 -1.71
CA THR A 169 -25.33 15.51 -1.62
C THR A 169 -24.38 15.79 -2.78
N TRP A 170 -24.03 17.06 -3.00
CA TRP A 170 -22.97 17.44 -3.95
C TRP A 170 -21.67 16.67 -3.69
N PHE A 171 -21.29 16.52 -2.41
CA PHE A 171 -20.12 15.75 -2.01
C PHE A 171 -20.27 14.27 -2.41
N GLY A 172 -21.42 13.65 -2.14
CA GLY A 172 -21.70 12.27 -2.51
C GLY A 172 -21.65 12.01 -4.02
N HIS A 173 -22.16 12.93 -4.84
CA HIS A 173 -22.14 12.80 -6.30
C HIS A 173 -20.74 12.96 -6.91
N HIS A 174 -19.90 13.82 -6.34
CA HIS A 174 -18.54 14.09 -6.87
C HIS A 174 -17.42 13.38 -6.11
N TYR A 175 -17.77 12.52 -5.15
CA TYR A 175 -16.80 11.90 -4.26
C TYR A 175 -15.73 11.11 -5.03
N THR A 176 -16.16 10.23 -5.93
CA THR A 176 -15.29 9.39 -6.77
C THR A 176 -14.55 10.19 -7.85
N ASP A 177 -15.15 11.28 -8.38
CA ASP A 177 -14.50 12.15 -9.36
C ASP A 177 -13.27 12.83 -8.75
N MET A 178 -13.41 13.34 -7.53
CA MET A 178 -12.31 13.96 -6.80
C MET A 178 -11.27 12.92 -6.37
N ALA A 179 -11.68 11.71 -6.00
CA ALA A 179 -10.74 10.62 -5.72
C ALA A 179 -9.88 10.26 -6.96
N LEU A 180 -10.49 10.27 -8.16
CA LEU A 180 -9.77 10.07 -9.41
C LEU A 180 -8.74 11.18 -9.65
N ILE A 181 -9.14 12.45 -9.48
CA ILE A 181 -8.23 13.59 -9.61
C ILE A 181 -7.09 13.50 -8.59
N ASN A 182 -7.40 13.19 -7.33
CA ASN A 182 -6.43 12.97 -6.25
C ASN A 182 -5.44 11.86 -6.61
N SER A 183 -5.90 10.77 -7.22
CA SER A 183 -5.07 9.65 -7.67
C SER A 183 -4.00 10.09 -8.68
N VAL A 184 -4.40 10.86 -9.71
CA VAL A 184 -3.46 11.39 -10.72
C VAL A 184 -2.48 12.40 -10.11
N ILE A 185 -2.98 13.34 -9.30
CA ILE A 185 -2.13 14.35 -8.63
C ILE A 185 -1.13 13.67 -7.68
N CYS A 186 -1.56 12.65 -6.93
CA CYS A 186 -0.71 11.85 -6.05
C CYS A 186 0.48 11.27 -6.81
N THR A 187 0.26 10.63 -7.96
CA THR A 187 1.33 10.04 -8.78
C THR A 187 2.30 11.10 -9.30
N ILE A 188 1.79 12.22 -9.82
CA ILE A 188 2.64 13.33 -10.30
C ILE A 188 3.48 13.90 -9.17
N ALA A 189 2.86 14.24 -8.04
CA ALA A 189 3.52 14.88 -6.89
C ALA A 189 4.59 13.95 -6.29
N SER A 190 4.24 12.69 -6.04
CA SER A 190 5.15 11.67 -5.49
C SER A 190 6.36 11.42 -6.40
N CYS A 191 6.16 11.28 -7.71
CA CYS A 191 7.24 11.14 -8.68
C CYS A 191 8.14 12.38 -8.71
N GLN A 192 7.55 13.58 -8.73
CA GLN A 192 8.29 14.85 -8.72
C GLN A 192 9.16 14.99 -7.45
N THR A 193 8.71 14.51 -6.28
CA THR A 193 9.49 14.58 -5.03
C THR A 193 10.82 13.81 -5.08
N ARG A 194 10.98 12.87 -6.01
CA ARG A 194 12.24 12.13 -6.19
C ARG A 194 13.31 12.94 -6.92
N PHE A 195 12.93 14.00 -7.62
CA PHE A 195 13.85 14.95 -8.27
C PHE A 195 14.24 16.13 -7.36
N MET A 196 13.65 16.22 -6.17
CA MET A 196 13.92 17.29 -5.22
C MET A 196 15.12 16.94 -4.32
N PRO A 197 15.96 17.93 -3.95
CA PRO A 197 17.01 17.72 -2.96
C PRO A 197 16.39 17.41 -1.58
N PRO A 198 17.14 16.71 -0.70
CA PRO A 198 16.73 16.50 0.69
C PRO A 198 16.38 17.83 1.37
N SER A 199 15.10 18.02 1.69
CA SER A 199 14.56 19.25 2.28
C SER A 199 13.26 18.96 3.03
N THR A 200 12.88 19.85 3.94
CA THR A 200 11.58 19.77 4.64
C THR A 200 10.43 19.83 3.64
N LEU A 201 10.53 20.67 2.60
CA LEU A 201 9.52 20.77 1.54
C LEU A 201 9.32 19.43 0.83
N ARG A 202 10.41 18.74 0.44
CA ARG A 202 10.33 17.39 -0.17
C ARG A 202 9.61 16.40 0.73
N LYS A 203 9.89 16.42 2.04
CA LYS A 203 9.25 15.54 3.03
C LYS A 203 7.75 15.82 3.12
N VAL A 204 7.37 17.09 3.27
CA VAL A 204 5.97 17.53 3.36
C VAL A 204 5.20 17.20 2.09
N MET A 205 5.75 17.51 0.90
CA MET A 205 5.10 17.19 -0.37
C MET A 205 4.91 15.68 -0.56
N ARG A 206 5.92 14.87 -0.20
CA ARG A 206 5.83 13.41 -0.35
C ARG A 206 4.81 12.82 0.61
N LEU A 207 4.84 13.22 1.88
CA LEU A 207 3.86 12.75 2.87
C LEU A 207 2.45 13.21 2.49
N GLY A 208 2.31 14.49 2.11
CA GLY A 208 1.04 15.07 1.69
C GLY A 208 0.43 14.41 0.46
N ALA A 209 1.26 13.96 -0.50
CA ALA A 209 0.78 13.27 -1.70
C ALA A 209 -0.03 12.00 -1.38
N PHE A 210 0.27 11.32 -0.28
CA PHE A 210 -0.46 10.11 0.17
C PHE A 210 -1.44 10.38 1.31
N ALA A 211 -1.08 11.27 2.23
CA ALA A 211 -1.94 11.62 3.37
C ALA A 211 -3.22 12.34 2.93
N TRP A 212 -3.15 13.20 1.89
CA TRP A 212 -4.32 13.92 1.40
C TRP A 212 -5.39 12.98 0.80
N PRO A 213 -5.07 12.10 -0.18
CA PRO A 213 -6.04 11.13 -0.67
C PRO A 213 -6.61 10.24 0.44
N TYR A 214 -5.76 9.78 1.37
CA TYR A 214 -6.22 8.97 2.51
C TYR A 214 -7.22 9.71 3.39
N CYS A 215 -6.93 10.96 3.78
CA CYS A 215 -7.83 11.77 4.59
C CYS A 215 -9.15 12.05 3.85
N TYR A 216 -9.07 12.36 2.56
CA TYR A 216 -10.25 12.60 1.72
C TYR A 216 -11.15 11.35 1.65
N ASP A 217 -10.56 10.19 1.33
CA ASP A 217 -11.31 8.94 1.23
C ASP A 217 -11.90 8.50 2.58
N SER A 218 -11.30 8.94 3.69
CA SER A 218 -11.74 8.60 5.03
C SER A 218 -12.95 9.42 5.50
N ILE A 219 -13.28 10.54 4.87
CA ILE A 219 -14.36 11.45 5.30
C ILE A 219 -15.69 10.72 5.54
N PRO A 220 -16.22 9.89 4.62
CA PRO A 220 -17.52 9.25 4.79
C PRO A 220 -17.54 8.25 5.96
N ILE A 221 -16.42 7.57 6.20
CA ILE A 221 -16.32 6.58 7.29
C ILE A 221 -16.14 7.29 8.63
N LEU A 222 -15.33 8.35 8.68
CA LEU A 222 -15.21 9.18 9.88
C LEU A 222 -16.56 9.82 10.23
N TYR A 223 -17.31 10.32 9.23
CA TYR A 223 -18.68 10.78 9.43
C TYR A 223 -19.54 9.69 10.07
N ARG A 224 -19.52 8.46 9.52
CA ARG A 224 -20.26 7.33 10.12
C ARG A 224 -19.80 6.98 11.53
N LEU A 225 -18.51 7.05 11.83
CA LEU A 225 -18.00 6.71 13.17
C LEU A 225 -18.43 7.72 14.24
N PHE A 226 -18.61 8.99 13.88
CA PHE A 226 -18.93 10.05 14.84
C PHE A 226 -20.39 10.53 14.80
N LEU A 227 -21.05 10.43 13.66
CA LEU A 227 -22.35 11.04 13.36
C LEU A 227 -23.34 10.06 12.73
N CYS A 228 -23.14 8.73 12.85
CA CYS A 228 -24.06 7.76 12.28
C CYS A 228 -25.49 7.90 12.79
N ASN A 229 -26.43 7.53 11.91
CA ASN A 229 -27.81 7.26 12.32
C ASN A 229 -27.86 5.99 13.18
N PRO A 230 -28.83 5.84 14.12
CA PRO A 230 -28.87 4.72 15.05
C PRO A 230 -28.79 3.34 14.39
N HIS A 231 -29.43 3.17 13.23
CA HIS A 231 -29.37 1.93 12.44
C HIS A 231 -27.96 1.65 11.89
N GLU A 232 -27.26 2.67 11.38
CA GLU A 232 -25.90 2.53 10.85
C GLU A 232 -24.86 2.36 11.97
N CYS A 233 -25.11 2.91 13.16
CA CYS A 233 -24.23 2.75 14.33
C CYS A 233 -24.19 1.31 14.87
N LEU A 234 -25.25 0.55 14.67
CA LEU A 234 -25.36 -0.85 15.12
C LEU A 234 -24.69 -1.84 14.17
N LEU A 235 -24.24 -1.39 12.99
CA LEU A 235 -23.57 -2.25 12.03
C LEU A 235 -22.21 -2.69 12.58
N GLN A 236 -21.92 -3.99 12.46
CA GLN A 236 -20.65 -4.57 12.89
C GLN A 236 -19.43 -3.91 12.20
N SER A 237 -19.62 -3.36 11.00
CA SER A 237 -18.60 -2.62 10.25
C SER A 237 -18.06 -1.41 10.98
N GLN A 238 -18.84 -0.76 11.87
CA GLN A 238 -18.40 0.42 12.64
C GLN A 238 -17.20 0.10 13.54
N PHE A 239 -17.29 -0.97 14.31
CA PHE A 239 -16.19 -1.39 15.19
C PHE A 239 -14.93 -1.76 14.39
N ILE A 240 -15.12 -2.41 13.24
CA ILE A 240 -14.00 -2.83 12.38
C ILE A 240 -13.34 -1.62 11.72
N HIS A 241 -14.12 -0.64 11.23
CA HIS A 241 -13.58 0.63 10.74
C HIS A 241 -12.85 1.42 11.83
N ALA A 242 -13.35 1.45 13.07
CA ALA A 242 -12.63 2.09 14.18
C ALA A 242 -11.25 1.44 14.37
N ARG A 243 -11.16 0.10 14.33
CA ARG A 243 -9.89 -0.62 14.42
C ARG A 243 -8.98 -0.36 13.22
N GLN A 244 -9.53 -0.29 12.00
CA GLN A 244 -8.80 0.14 10.80
C GLN A 244 -8.12 1.51 11.02
N PHE A 245 -8.82 2.50 11.57
CA PHE A 245 -8.24 3.83 11.81
C PHE A 245 -7.17 3.81 12.90
N VAL A 246 -7.31 2.98 13.94
CA VAL A 246 -6.23 2.77 14.92
C VAL A 246 -4.97 2.25 14.25
N PHE A 247 -5.07 1.26 13.36
CA PHE A 247 -3.92 0.76 12.60
C PHE A 247 -3.34 1.80 11.65
N ALA A 248 -4.17 2.60 10.98
CA ALA A 248 -3.70 3.66 10.11
C ALA A 248 -2.96 4.78 10.85
N LEU A 249 -3.46 5.20 12.02
CA LEU A 249 -2.79 6.15 12.90
C LEU A 249 -1.46 5.60 13.41
N LEU A 250 -1.43 4.31 13.78
CA LEU A 250 -0.19 3.64 14.20
C LEU A 250 0.82 3.57 13.05
N ALA A 251 0.37 3.23 11.83
CA ALA A 251 1.22 3.22 10.64
C ALA A 251 1.83 4.61 10.39
N ALA A 252 1.01 5.66 10.38
CA ALA A 252 1.48 7.04 10.20
C ALA A 252 2.47 7.46 11.29
N PHE A 253 2.19 7.12 12.55
CA PHE A 253 3.09 7.38 13.67
C PHE A 253 4.45 6.69 13.50
N LEU A 254 4.48 5.39 13.17
CA LEU A 254 5.71 4.63 12.98
C LEU A 254 6.55 5.20 11.82
N TYR A 255 5.91 5.46 10.69
CA TYR A 255 6.56 6.03 9.51
C TYR A 255 7.18 7.41 9.81
N ALA A 256 6.48 8.29 10.51
CA ALA A 256 6.97 9.63 10.81
C ALA A 256 8.03 9.65 11.95
N SER A 257 7.86 8.80 12.95
CA SER A 257 8.69 8.79 14.15
C SER A 257 9.98 7.98 14.02
N HIS A 258 10.09 7.08 13.04
CA HIS A 258 11.25 6.17 12.90
C HIS A 258 11.54 5.38 14.19
N LEU A 259 10.49 4.99 14.90
CA LEU A 259 10.58 4.16 16.10
C LEU A 259 10.34 2.69 15.74
N PRO A 260 11.09 1.75 16.37
CA PRO A 260 12.01 1.94 17.50
C PRO A 260 13.48 2.22 17.12
N GLU A 261 13.87 2.15 15.84
CA GLU A 261 15.26 2.23 15.39
C GLU A 261 15.96 3.54 15.75
N ARG A 262 15.22 4.65 15.86
CA ARG A 262 15.73 5.92 16.36
C ARG A 262 16.26 5.85 17.79
N LEU A 263 15.67 5.01 18.65
CA LEU A 263 16.06 4.89 20.06
C LEU A 263 17.26 3.97 20.27
N ASN A 264 17.48 3.01 19.37
CA ASN A 264 18.59 2.07 19.44
C ASN A 264 19.11 1.72 18.03
N PRO A 265 19.87 2.63 17.39
CA PRO A 265 20.40 2.40 16.04
C PRO A 265 21.26 1.12 15.98
N GLY A 266 21.08 0.30 14.95
CA GLY A 266 21.77 -0.98 14.80
C GLY A 266 21.01 -2.19 15.35
N ARG A 267 20.14 -2.00 16.35
CA ARG A 267 19.37 -3.13 16.93
C ARG A 267 18.27 -3.65 16.01
N PHE A 268 17.68 -2.74 15.23
CA PHE A 268 16.50 -3.00 14.40
C PHE A 268 16.80 -3.00 12.90
N ASP A 269 18.08 -3.05 12.53
CA ASP A 269 18.54 -2.94 11.13
C ASP A 269 17.89 -3.98 10.22
N ILE A 270 17.72 -5.22 10.71
CA ILE A 270 17.14 -6.34 9.95
C ILE A 270 15.67 -6.57 10.32
N ILE A 271 15.32 -6.45 11.60
CA ILE A 271 13.99 -6.80 12.13
C ILE A 271 13.46 -5.69 13.02
N GLY A 272 12.22 -5.29 12.79
CA GLY A 272 11.42 -4.48 13.69
C GLY A 272 11.64 -2.97 13.57
N HIS A 273 12.32 -2.47 12.54
CA HIS A 273 12.37 -1.03 12.30
C HIS A 273 11.03 -0.51 11.76
N SER A 274 10.82 0.80 11.86
CA SER A 274 9.52 1.44 11.71
C SER A 274 8.89 1.22 10.35
N HIS A 275 9.68 1.13 9.28
CA HIS A 275 9.18 0.89 7.92
C HIS A 275 8.52 -0.48 7.79
N GLN A 276 9.10 -1.52 8.41
CA GLN A 276 8.50 -2.86 8.47
C GLN A 276 7.20 -2.84 9.28
N LEU A 277 7.21 -2.16 10.43
CA LEU A 277 6.04 -2.05 11.29
C LEU A 277 4.93 -1.22 10.62
N PHE A 278 5.30 -0.21 9.85
CA PHE A 278 4.41 0.58 9.00
C PHE A 278 3.72 -0.32 7.96
N HIS A 279 4.46 -1.19 7.26
CA HIS A 279 3.88 -2.18 6.34
C HIS A 279 2.88 -3.09 7.05
N VAL A 280 3.26 -3.66 8.20
CA VAL A 280 2.39 -4.56 8.98
C VAL A 280 1.10 -3.85 9.39
N CYS A 281 1.19 -2.65 9.96
CA CYS A 281 0.01 -1.88 10.37
C CYS A 281 -0.86 -1.49 9.18
N SER A 282 -0.25 -1.10 8.06
CA SER A 282 -0.98 -0.76 6.83
C SER A 282 -1.79 -1.95 6.33
N ILE A 283 -1.20 -3.15 6.27
CA ILE A 283 -1.90 -4.37 5.86
C ILE A 283 -3.01 -4.75 6.83
N LEU A 284 -2.76 -4.70 8.14
CA LEU A 284 -3.81 -4.98 9.14
C LEU A 284 -4.98 -4.00 9.01
N GLY A 285 -4.70 -2.72 8.76
CA GLY A 285 -5.69 -1.71 8.43
C GLY A 285 -6.47 -2.07 7.15
N THR A 286 -5.80 -2.45 6.07
CA THR A 286 -6.45 -2.88 4.82
C THR A 286 -7.31 -4.14 5.02
N MET A 287 -6.89 -5.09 5.85
CA MET A 287 -7.67 -6.29 6.17
C MET A 287 -8.96 -5.93 6.91
N ASP A 288 -8.89 -5.03 7.88
CA ASP A 288 -10.05 -4.51 8.60
C ASP A 288 -10.98 -3.74 7.65
N GLN A 289 -10.40 -2.89 6.79
CA GLN A 289 -11.13 -2.16 5.76
C GLN A 289 -11.92 -3.11 4.84
N MET A 290 -11.26 -4.15 4.31
CA MET A 290 -11.87 -5.18 3.47
C MET A 290 -13.00 -5.88 4.22
N GLN A 291 -12.76 -6.29 5.47
CA GLN A 291 -13.77 -6.98 6.27
C GLN A 291 -14.99 -6.09 6.52
N ALA A 292 -14.79 -4.83 6.87
CA ALA A 292 -15.87 -3.86 7.08
C ALA A 292 -16.66 -3.60 5.79
N ILE A 293 -15.98 -3.45 4.65
CA ILE A 293 -16.62 -3.33 3.32
C ILE A 293 -17.49 -4.55 3.02
N LEU A 294 -17.01 -5.78 3.25
CA LEU A 294 -17.78 -7.00 3.03
C LEU A 294 -19.01 -7.07 3.94
N TYR A 295 -18.89 -6.64 5.21
CA TYR A 295 -20.02 -6.56 6.12
C TYR A 295 -21.07 -5.56 5.65
N ASP A 296 -20.67 -4.35 5.25
CA ASP A 296 -21.59 -3.33 4.74
C ASP A 296 -22.24 -3.77 3.42
N MET A 297 -21.46 -4.32 2.49
CA MET A 297 -21.95 -4.88 1.23
C MET A 297 -23.05 -5.92 1.47
N LYS A 298 -22.86 -6.82 2.45
CA LYS A 298 -23.86 -7.84 2.77
C LYS A 298 -25.08 -7.24 3.48
N ALA A 299 -24.85 -6.42 4.51
CA ALA A 299 -25.91 -5.90 5.36
C ALA A 299 -26.82 -4.89 4.64
N ARG A 300 -26.27 -4.14 3.68
CA ARG A 300 -26.96 -3.05 2.99
C ARG A 300 -27.41 -3.39 1.58
N ARG A 301 -27.30 -4.66 1.15
CA ARG A 301 -27.61 -5.06 -0.23
C ARG A 301 -29.02 -4.65 -0.66
N ALA A 302 -30.04 -4.91 0.16
CA ALA A 302 -31.43 -4.58 -0.17
C ALA A 302 -31.60 -3.06 -0.40
N GLU A 303 -31.18 -2.24 0.57
CA GLU A 303 -31.19 -0.78 0.52
C GLU A 303 -30.49 -0.24 -0.74
N LEU A 304 -29.27 -0.72 -1.00
CA LEU A 304 -28.42 -0.21 -2.07
C LEU A 304 -28.84 -0.69 -3.46
N SER A 305 -29.52 -1.84 -3.56
CA SER A 305 -30.01 -2.38 -4.83
C SER A 305 -31.35 -1.77 -5.25
N GLU A 306 -32.17 -1.32 -4.29
CA GLU A 306 -33.44 -0.61 -4.55
C GLU A 306 -33.21 0.85 -4.96
N SER A 307 -32.17 1.49 -4.44
CA SER A 307 -31.67 2.78 -4.93
C SER A 307 -31.04 2.61 -6.33
N SER A 308 -31.14 3.61 -7.20
CA SER A 308 -30.58 3.57 -8.57
C SER A 308 -29.08 3.24 -8.57
N TRP A 309 -28.73 1.96 -8.71
CA TRP A 309 -27.37 1.46 -8.59
C TRP A 309 -26.44 2.08 -9.65
N GLU A 310 -25.53 2.93 -9.18
CA GLU A 310 -24.61 3.73 -10.02
C GLU A 310 -23.47 2.89 -10.65
N TYR A 311 -23.25 1.67 -10.16
CA TYR A 311 -22.14 0.80 -10.58
C TYR A 311 -22.57 -0.32 -11.53
N SER A 312 -23.57 -0.06 -12.37
CA SER A 312 -24.10 -0.99 -13.38
C SER A 312 -23.19 -1.15 -14.61
N SER A 313 -22.07 -0.41 -14.68
CA SER A 313 -21.10 -0.47 -15.76
C SER A 313 -19.71 -0.85 -15.26
N VAL A 314 -18.98 -1.66 -16.02
CA VAL A 314 -17.57 -1.95 -15.75
C VAL A 314 -16.73 -0.68 -15.78
N TRP A 315 -17.16 0.33 -16.54
CA TRP A 315 -16.52 1.64 -16.65
C TRP A 315 -16.82 2.59 -15.50
N SER A 316 -17.63 2.21 -14.51
CA SER A 316 -17.74 2.94 -13.24
C SER A 316 -16.96 2.27 -12.10
N THR A 317 -16.28 1.15 -12.36
CA THR A 317 -15.53 0.38 -11.36
C THR A 317 -14.13 0.03 -11.85
N ILE A 318 -13.89 -1.23 -12.28
CA ILE A 318 -12.58 -1.73 -12.70
C ILE A 318 -12.05 -0.99 -13.93
N GLY A 319 -12.92 -0.57 -14.86
CA GLY A 319 -12.54 0.18 -16.05
C GLY A 319 -11.94 1.55 -15.69
N VAL A 320 -12.43 2.21 -14.64
CA VAL A 320 -11.85 3.47 -14.13
C VAL A 320 -10.48 3.22 -13.53
N ILE A 321 -10.33 2.17 -12.71
CA ILE A 321 -9.03 1.80 -12.13
C ILE A 321 -8.00 1.50 -13.23
N LEU A 322 -8.37 0.72 -14.24
CA LEU A 322 -7.47 0.38 -15.36
C LEU A 322 -7.11 1.62 -16.18
N SER A 323 -8.06 2.53 -16.39
CA SER A 323 -7.81 3.80 -17.10
C SER A 323 -6.83 4.69 -16.33
N VAL A 324 -7.02 4.84 -15.02
CA VAL A 324 -6.08 5.60 -14.16
C VAL A 324 -4.73 4.91 -14.06
N MET A 325 -4.70 3.58 -14.01
CA MET A 325 -3.45 2.82 -14.06
C MET A 325 -2.68 3.04 -15.37
N ALA A 326 -3.38 3.14 -16.51
CA ALA A 326 -2.76 3.50 -17.79
C ALA A 326 -2.21 4.94 -17.78
N VAL A 327 -2.98 5.90 -17.25
CA VAL A 327 -2.52 7.29 -17.07
C VAL A 327 -1.29 7.36 -16.15
N ASN A 328 -1.33 6.69 -15.01
CA ASN A 328 -0.21 6.58 -14.08
C ASN A 328 1.02 5.95 -14.77
N SER A 329 0.83 4.94 -15.61
CA SER A 329 1.93 4.33 -16.37
C SER A 329 2.57 5.31 -17.35
N LEU A 330 1.79 6.17 -18.01
CA LEU A 330 2.31 7.24 -18.88
C LEU A 330 3.09 8.29 -18.07
N ILE A 331 2.58 8.68 -16.90
CA ILE A 331 3.26 9.61 -15.98
C ILE A 331 4.59 9.01 -15.53
N ILE A 332 4.59 7.75 -15.10
CA ILE A 332 5.80 7.03 -14.67
C ILE A 332 6.79 6.90 -15.82
N ALA A 333 6.33 6.59 -17.04
CA ALA A 333 7.17 6.53 -18.23
C ALA A 333 7.82 7.89 -18.53
N PHE A 334 7.06 8.98 -18.47
CA PHE A 334 7.57 10.33 -18.62
C PHE A 334 8.69 10.65 -17.60
N PHE A 335 8.43 10.42 -16.31
CA PHE A 335 9.43 10.64 -15.26
C PHE A 335 10.65 9.72 -15.40
N SER A 336 10.46 8.49 -15.86
CA SER A 336 11.55 7.54 -16.13
C SER A 336 12.45 8.00 -17.28
N VAL A 337 11.86 8.52 -18.36
CA VAL A 337 12.62 9.11 -19.49
C VAL A 337 13.37 10.35 -19.02
N LYS A 338 12.70 11.27 -18.30
CA LYS A 338 13.33 12.45 -17.71
C LYS A 338 14.53 12.07 -16.84
N LEU A 339 14.38 11.05 -15.99
CA LEU A 339 15.44 10.56 -15.14
C LEU A 339 16.62 9.98 -15.93
N LYS A 340 16.35 9.17 -16.97
CA LYS A 340 17.40 8.65 -17.88
C LYS A 340 18.21 9.76 -18.54
N LEU A 341 17.56 10.85 -18.96
CA LEU A 341 18.24 12.01 -19.56
C LEU A 341 19.15 12.72 -18.56
N ILE A 342 18.71 12.85 -17.30
CA ILE A 342 19.54 13.41 -16.22
C ILE A 342 20.78 12.54 -15.99
N PHE A 343 20.63 11.22 -15.82
CA PHE A 343 21.77 10.33 -15.62
C PHE A 343 22.75 10.31 -16.79
N LYS A 344 22.28 10.48 -18.03
CA LYS A 344 23.15 10.60 -19.21
C LYS A 344 23.99 11.88 -19.20
N LYS A 345 23.52 12.98 -18.59
CA LYS A 345 24.23 14.26 -18.53
C LYS A 345 25.40 14.26 -17.52
N PHE A 346 25.38 13.33 -16.56
CA PHE A 346 26.39 13.21 -15.49
C PHE A 346 27.36 12.03 -15.69
N LYS A 347 27.21 11.27 -16.78
CA LYS A 347 28.24 10.35 -17.29
C LYS A 347 29.03 11.06 -18.37
#